data_AF-A0A1B9G453-F1
#
_entry.id   AF-A0A1B9G453-F1
#
_cell.length_a   1.000
_cell.length_b   1.000
_cell.length_c   1.000
_cell.angle_alpha   90.00
_cell.angle_beta   90.00
_cell.angle_gamma   90.00
#
_symmetry.space_group_name_H-M   'P 1'
#
loop_
_entity.id
_entity.type
_entity.pdbx_description
1 polymer ?
#
loop_
_entity_poly.entity_id
_entity_poly.type
_entity_poly.pdbx_seq_one_letter_code
_entity_poly.pdbx_strand_id
1 'polypeptide(L)'
;MYHLTFLIILSAVFATPISLEKRYTAIRIKSFRNNQCLHPLGQQSTWGVGTRVGTIPCERAALWNASPGSGSIILYNTDLALDAGTGRDNNEPVQLAASWPGAFQQTWYWTDDNRLAVTGGDQCLAQGNAEEGTQTWQCTTGNTNQIWTLLTPTPEYPDYDPPFGTVYEDPPTGGKRLHPYRRPDLALTLDGGLPPHARSAVIAYSQATDGPFAAAQLLNLTIGTDLRISSSFDPTTCLDAGYRPGNGAIARFTGCGGAARWDWDGEKLRITNSNLCLDVRAESTRLNEILKQLQVWECFEGNVNQEFFTLG
;
A
#
# COMPACT_ATOMS: atom_id res chain seq x y z
N MET A 1 -27.76 -47.58 -42.37
CA MET A 1 -28.22 -46.35 -41.68
C MET A 1 -27.14 -45.99 -40.67
N TYR A 2 -26.55 -44.80 -40.82
CA TYR A 2 -25.34 -44.37 -40.10
C TYR A 2 -25.67 -43.94 -38.67
N HIS A 3 -24.92 -44.45 -37.68
CA HIS A 3 -24.96 -43.94 -36.30
C HIS A 3 -24.10 -42.68 -36.21
N LEU A 4 -24.73 -41.56 -35.84
CA LEU A 4 -24.08 -40.27 -35.62
C LEU A 4 -23.74 -40.13 -34.13
N THR A 5 -22.45 -40.18 -33.79
CA THR A 5 -21.96 -39.98 -32.43
C THR A 5 -21.79 -38.48 -32.17
N PHE A 6 -22.54 -37.93 -31.21
CA PHE A 6 -22.46 -36.52 -30.84
C PHE A 6 -21.35 -36.33 -29.78
N LEU A 7 -20.24 -35.69 -30.16
CA LEU A 7 -19.16 -35.32 -29.24
C LEU A 7 -19.55 -34.01 -28.55
N ILE A 8 -19.81 -34.05 -27.23
CA ILE A 8 -20.01 -32.85 -26.41
C ILE A 8 -18.62 -32.29 -26.08
N ILE A 9 -18.23 -31.22 -26.76
CA ILE A 9 -17.02 -30.46 -26.45
C ILE A 9 -17.36 -29.52 -25.29
N LEU A 10 -16.94 -29.88 -24.08
CA LEU A 10 -17.06 -29.02 -22.90
C LEU A 10 -16.01 -27.91 -23.02
N SER A 11 -16.42 -26.72 -23.44
CA SER A 11 -15.56 -25.53 -23.45
C SER A 11 -15.23 -25.13 -22.01
N ALA A 12 -14.00 -25.40 -21.59
CA ALA A 12 -13.44 -24.89 -20.35
C ALA A 12 -13.34 -23.37 -20.44
N VAL A 13 -14.23 -22.67 -19.74
CA VAL A 13 -14.09 -21.24 -19.49
C VAL A 13 -12.92 -21.09 -18.52
N PHE A 14 -11.75 -20.71 -19.04
CA PHE A 14 -10.66 -20.25 -18.20
C PHE A 14 -11.09 -18.94 -17.57
N ALA A 15 -11.57 -19.00 -16.32
CA ALA A 15 -11.67 -17.82 -15.49
C ALA A 15 -10.24 -17.30 -15.31
N THR A 16 -9.94 -16.13 -15.88
CA THR A 16 -8.72 -15.40 -15.55
C THR A 16 -8.70 -15.18 -14.04
N PRO A 17 -7.56 -15.37 -13.35
CA PRO A 17 -7.48 -15.04 -11.94
C PRO A 17 -7.94 -13.61 -11.76
N ILE A 18 -8.90 -13.39 -10.84
CA ILE A 18 -9.27 -12.06 -10.40
C ILE A 18 -7.98 -11.50 -9.79
N SER A 19 -7.29 -10.65 -10.54
CA SER A 19 -6.17 -9.87 -10.02
C SER A 19 -6.74 -9.04 -8.89
N LEU A 20 -6.45 -9.45 -7.65
CA LEU A 20 -6.74 -8.66 -6.45
C LEU A 20 -5.71 -7.52 -6.40
N GLU A 21 -5.69 -6.68 -7.45
CA GLU A 21 -4.86 -5.51 -7.50
C GLU A 21 -5.23 -4.61 -6.33
N LYS A 22 -4.23 -4.26 -5.53
CA LYS A 22 -4.30 -3.34 -4.39
C LYS A 22 -4.85 -1.99 -4.86
N ARG A 23 -6.16 -1.78 -4.80
CA ARG A 23 -6.78 -0.51 -5.20
C ARG A 23 -6.54 0.57 -4.15
N TYR A 24 -6.18 1.75 -4.61
CA TYR A 24 -6.35 2.95 -3.79
C TYR A 24 -7.84 3.11 -3.50
N THR A 25 -8.18 3.19 -2.21
CA THR A 25 -9.56 3.36 -1.76
C THR A 25 -9.68 4.69 -1.03
N ALA A 26 -10.76 5.41 -1.31
CA ALA A 26 -11.12 6.66 -0.65
C ALA A 26 -10.00 7.72 -0.67
N ILE A 27 -9.21 7.82 -1.74
CA ILE A 27 -8.10 8.77 -1.90
C ILE A 27 -8.55 10.15 -2.40
N ARG A 28 -7.77 11.19 -2.12
CA ARG A 28 -7.82 12.48 -2.82
C ARG A 28 -6.71 12.55 -3.87
N ILE A 29 -7.00 13.18 -5.00
CA ILE A 29 -6.04 13.36 -6.09
C ILE A 29 -5.70 14.84 -6.15
N LYS A 30 -4.51 15.23 -5.73
CA LYS A 30 -4.07 16.63 -5.56
C LYS A 30 -3.35 17.12 -6.80
N SER A 31 -3.77 18.26 -7.34
CA SER A 31 -3.04 18.98 -8.36
C SER A 31 -1.79 19.61 -7.79
N PHE A 32 -0.67 19.44 -8.48
CA PHE A 32 0.57 20.14 -8.17
C PHE A 32 0.48 21.65 -8.43
N ARG A 33 -0.28 22.08 -9.45
CA ARG A 33 -0.34 23.48 -9.90
C ARG A 33 -0.75 24.44 -8.78
N ASN A 34 -1.75 24.09 -7.99
CA ASN A 34 -2.29 24.98 -6.96
C ASN A 34 -2.60 24.29 -5.62
N ASN A 35 -2.13 23.05 -5.44
CA ASN A 35 -2.33 22.25 -4.23
C ASN A 35 -3.80 21.92 -3.89
N GLN A 36 -4.74 22.10 -4.81
CA GLN A 36 -6.14 21.71 -4.64
C GLN A 36 -6.38 20.26 -5.10
N CYS A 37 -7.49 19.67 -4.70
CA CYS A 37 -7.80 18.28 -5.00
C CYS A 37 -8.99 18.13 -5.96
N LEU A 38 -8.92 17.10 -6.79
CA LEU A 38 -9.91 16.70 -7.78
C LEU A 38 -11.28 16.51 -7.12
N HIS A 39 -12.29 17.19 -7.66
CA HIS A 39 -13.62 17.25 -7.05
C HIS A 39 -14.69 17.50 -8.12
N PRO A 40 -15.83 16.78 -8.08
CA PRO A 40 -16.97 17.12 -8.93
C PRO A 40 -17.48 18.53 -8.58
N LEU A 41 -17.75 19.36 -9.58
CA LEU A 41 -18.23 20.71 -9.39
C LEU A 41 -19.70 20.71 -8.92
N GLY A 42 -20.05 21.70 -8.10
CA GLY A 42 -21.38 21.83 -7.51
C GLY A 42 -21.52 21.13 -6.15
N GLN A 43 -22.75 21.05 -5.64
CA GLN A 43 -23.03 20.44 -4.35
C GLN A 43 -23.09 18.92 -4.47
N GLN A 44 -22.70 18.20 -3.40
CA GLN A 44 -22.68 16.73 -3.40
C GLN A 44 -24.03 16.09 -3.76
N SER A 45 -25.14 16.70 -3.34
CA SER A 45 -26.51 16.26 -3.65
C SER A 45 -26.86 16.36 -5.13
N THR A 46 -26.08 17.08 -5.95
CA THR A 46 -26.33 17.27 -7.39
C THR A 46 -25.35 16.49 -8.27
N TRP A 47 -24.45 15.69 -7.70
CA TRP A 47 -23.48 14.91 -8.47
C TRP A 47 -24.16 13.75 -9.17
N GLY A 48 -23.86 13.58 -10.46
CA GLY A 48 -24.41 12.53 -11.31
C GLY A 48 -23.66 12.45 -12.64
N VAL A 49 -24.18 11.67 -13.58
CA VAL A 49 -23.63 11.59 -14.94
C VAL A 49 -23.64 13.00 -15.58
N GLY A 50 -22.53 13.39 -16.18
CA GLY A 50 -22.31 14.69 -16.80
C GLY A 50 -21.82 15.79 -15.84
N THR A 51 -21.73 15.53 -14.53
CA THR A 51 -21.15 16.51 -13.59
C THR A 51 -19.69 16.78 -13.96
N ARG A 52 -19.36 18.04 -14.28
CA ARG A 52 -17.98 18.49 -14.55
C ARG A 52 -17.09 18.24 -13.34
N VAL A 53 -15.83 17.90 -13.56
CA VAL A 53 -14.84 17.72 -12.50
C VAL A 53 -13.84 18.87 -12.55
N GLY A 54 -13.52 19.44 -11.39
CA GLY A 54 -12.56 20.53 -11.21
C GLY A 54 -11.68 20.29 -9.99
N THR A 55 -11.27 21.35 -9.32
CA THR A 55 -10.46 21.26 -8.09
C THR A 55 -10.99 22.19 -7.00
N ILE A 56 -10.91 21.76 -5.73
CA ILE A 56 -11.21 22.59 -4.56
C ILE A 56 -10.18 22.34 -3.45
N PRO A 57 -10.12 23.14 -2.36
CA PRO A 57 -9.26 22.84 -1.23
C PRO A 57 -9.43 21.40 -0.71
N CYS A 58 -8.30 20.72 -0.49
CA CYS A 58 -8.26 19.27 -0.31
C CYS A 58 -9.06 18.79 0.90
N GLU A 59 -9.15 19.55 1.98
CA GLU A 59 -9.90 19.21 3.18
C GLU A 59 -11.41 19.03 2.93
N ARG A 60 -11.95 19.59 1.84
CA ARG A 60 -13.35 19.45 1.42
C ARG A 60 -13.53 18.64 0.13
N ALA A 61 -12.43 18.20 -0.49
CA ALA A 61 -12.48 17.53 -1.77
C ALA A 61 -13.06 16.12 -1.69
N ALA A 62 -13.54 15.64 -2.83
CA ALA A 62 -14.17 14.33 -2.96
C ALA A 62 -13.11 13.23 -2.85
N LEU A 63 -13.58 12.03 -2.50
CA LEU A 63 -12.75 10.85 -2.40
C LEU A 63 -12.96 9.97 -3.63
N TRP A 64 -11.92 9.24 -4.03
CA TRP A 64 -11.87 8.44 -5.24
C TRP A 64 -11.28 7.06 -4.93
N ASN A 65 -11.68 6.06 -5.70
CA ASN A 65 -11.05 4.74 -5.77
C ASN A 65 -10.28 4.66 -7.09
N ALA A 66 -9.08 4.10 -7.09
CA ALA A 66 -8.27 3.98 -8.31
C ALA A 66 -7.41 2.70 -8.27
N SER A 67 -7.03 2.18 -9.45
CA SER A 67 -5.98 1.16 -9.54
C SER A 67 -4.59 1.82 -9.49
N PRO A 68 -3.57 1.19 -8.88
CA PRO A 68 -2.17 1.56 -9.07
C PRO A 68 -1.69 1.27 -10.50
N GLY A 69 -2.32 0.32 -11.19
CA GLY A 69 -2.12 0.08 -12.62
C GLY A 69 -3.13 0.86 -13.48
N SER A 70 -3.38 0.36 -14.69
CA SER A 70 -4.44 0.89 -15.56
C SER A 70 -5.82 0.52 -15.05
N GLY A 71 -6.74 1.50 -14.98
CA GLY A 71 -8.12 1.23 -14.62
C GLY A 71 -8.96 2.49 -14.43
N SER A 72 -10.21 2.29 -14.03
CA SER A 72 -11.12 3.41 -13.76
C SER A 72 -10.85 4.07 -12.42
N ILE A 73 -10.98 5.40 -12.41
CA ILE A 73 -10.99 6.21 -11.19
C ILE A 73 -12.45 6.46 -10.83
N ILE A 74 -12.92 5.84 -9.75
CA ILE A 74 -14.33 5.81 -9.36
C ILE A 74 -14.55 6.76 -8.19
N LEU A 75 -15.58 7.61 -8.25
CA LEU A 75 -15.98 8.44 -7.12
C LEU A 75 -16.42 7.54 -5.95
N TYR A 76 -15.80 7.73 -4.78
CA TYR A 76 -15.95 6.84 -3.63
C TYR A 76 -17.41 6.66 -3.21
N ASN A 77 -17.80 5.42 -2.86
CA ASN A 77 -19.17 5.01 -2.54
C ASN A 77 -20.21 5.27 -3.65
N THR A 78 -19.78 5.32 -4.91
CA THR A 78 -20.66 5.41 -6.08
C THR A 78 -20.15 4.51 -7.22
N ASP A 79 -20.95 4.36 -8.28
CA ASP A 79 -20.55 3.72 -9.53
C ASP A 79 -20.21 4.75 -10.64
N LEU A 80 -19.88 5.99 -10.26
CA LEU A 80 -19.52 7.05 -11.20
C LEU A 80 -18.01 7.10 -11.41
N ALA A 81 -17.57 7.05 -12.67
CA ALA A 81 -16.17 7.09 -13.07
C ALA A 81 -15.76 8.49 -13.55
N LEU A 82 -14.47 8.81 -13.40
CA LEU A 82 -13.81 9.92 -14.06
C LEU A 82 -13.69 9.61 -15.57
N ASP A 83 -14.33 10.41 -16.39
CA ASP A 83 -14.49 10.20 -17.82
C ASP A 83 -13.84 11.34 -18.62
N ALA A 84 -13.01 10.98 -19.59
CA ALA A 84 -12.22 11.88 -20.41
C ALA A 84 -12.97 12.48 -21.61
N GLY A 85 -14.29 12.26 -21.75
CA GLY A 85 -15.02 12.60 -22.97
C GLY A 85 -14.77 11.54 -24.04
N THR A 86 -14.03 11.88 -25.10
CA THR A 86 -13.55 10.86 -26.05
C THR A 86 -12.18 10.33 -25.66
N GLY A 87 -11.42 11.09 -24.87
CA GLY A 87 -10.05 10.80 -24.46
C GLY A 87 -9.01 10.96 -25.57
N ARG A 88 -9.37 11.62 -26.69
CA ARG A 88 -8.53 11.71 -27.90
C ARG A 88 -8.05 13.12 -28.22
N ASP A 89 -8.80 14.12 -27.81
CA ASP A 89 -8.56 15.50 -28.19
C ASP A 89 -8.17 16.36 -26.97
N ASN A 90 -7.51 17.49 -27.22
CA ASN A 90 -7.24 18.49 -26.20
C ASN A 90 -8.51 19.27 -25.85
N ASN A 91 -8.59 19.75 -24.60
CA ASN A 91 -9.69 20.54 -24.06
C ASN A 91 -11.01 19.79 -23.94
N GLU A 92 -10.99 18.45 -23.92
CA GLU A 92 -12.23 17.73 -23.65
C GLU A 92 -12.58 17.86 -22.17
N PRO A 93 -13.84 18.19 -21.86
CA PRO A 93 -14.30 18.33 -20.50
C PRO A 93 -14.26 16.99 -19.75
N VAL A 94 -13.44 16.87 -18.69
CA VAL A 94 -13.44 15.69 -17.80
C VAL A 94 -14.62 15.72 -16.82
N GLN A 95 -15.44 14.68 -16.82
CA GLN A 95 -16.73 14.65 -16.12
C GLN A 95 -16.96 13.32 -15.38
N LEU A 96 -18.02 13.25 -14.59
CA LEU A 96 -18.53 12.00 -14.06
C LEU A 96 -19.38 11.28 -15.12
N ALA A 97 -19.20 9.98 -15.27
CA ALA A 97 -20.07 9.12 -16.10
C ALA A 97 -20.37 7.81 -15.39
N ALA A 98 -21.36 7.05 -15.87
CA ALA A 98 -21.55 5.67 -15.40
C ALA A 98 -20.27 4.87 -15.68
N SER A 99 -19.84 4.04 -14.73
CA SER A 99 -18.63 3.24 -14.88
C SER A 99 -18.82 2.10 -15.87
N TRP A 100 -17.98 2.06 -16.90
CA TRP A 100 -17.89 0.96 -17.86
C TRP A 100 -16.45 0.45 -17.88
N PRO A 101 -16.13 -0.60 -17.10
CA PRO A 101 -14.77 -1.14 -17.02
C PRO A 101 -14.18 -1.46 -18.39
N GLY A 102 -12.98 -0.94 -18.65
CA GLY A 102 -12.27 -1.11 -19.93
C GLY A 102 -12.68 -0.13 -21.03
N ALA A 103 -13.62 0.80 -20.79
CA ALA A 103 -13.88 1.90 -21.71
C ALA A 103 -12.64 2.79 -21.82
N PHE A 104 -12.23 3.10 -23.06
CA PHE A 104 -11.01 3.85 -23.36
C PHE A 104 -10.92 5.16 -22.57
N GLN A 105 -11.96 5.99 -22.64
CA GLN A 105 -12.05 7.29 -21.99
C GLN A 105 -12.18 7.24 -20.45
N GLN A 106 -12.32 6.04 -19.86
CA GLN A 106 -12.41 5.84 -18.41
C GLN A 106 -11.26 4.99 -17.86
N THR A 107 -10.26 4.67 -18.70
CA THR A 107 -9.14 3.82 -18.29
C THR A 107 -7.90 4.69 -18.16
N TRP A 108 -7.56 5.03 -16.92
CA TRP A 108 -6.45 5.91 -16.58
C TRP A 108 -5.28 5.09 -16.03
N TYR A 109 -4.06 5.60 -16.16
CA TYR A 109 -2.89 5.08 -15.46
C TYR A 109 -1.99 6.21 -14.99
N TRP A 110 -1.25 5.95 -13.91
CA TRP A 110 -0.22 6.84 -13.42
C TRP A 110 1.07 6.66 -14.22
N THR A 111 1.60 7.74 -14.79
CA THR A 111 2.95 7.73 -15.37
C THR A 111 4.00 7.88 -14.26
N ASP A 112 5.24 7.46 -14.56
CA ASP A 112 6.38 7.58 -13.63
C ASP A 112 6.65 9.02 -13.18
N ASP A 113 6.22 10.01 -13.98
CA ASP A 113 6.36 11.42 -13.71
C ASP A 113 5.05 12.08 -13.20
N ASN A 114 4.20 11.28 -12.54
CA ASN A 114 3.02 11.71 -11.79
C ASN A 114 1.91 12.37 -12.63
N ARG A 115 1.61 11.83 -13.82
CA ARG A 115 0.45 12.23 -14.62
C ARG A 115 -0.60 11.14 -14.61
N LEU A 116 -1.87 11.54 -14.72
CA LEU A 116 -2.97 10.63 -15.02
C LEU A 116 -3.21 10.63 -16.53
N ALA A 117 -2.74 9.58 -17.20
CA ALA A 117 -2.84 9.44 -18.65
C ALA A 117 -3.96 8.45 -19.03
N VAL A 118 -4.61 8.71 -20.17
CA VAL A 118 -5.57 7.76 -20.77
C VAL A 118 -4.78 6.58 -21.33
N THR A 119 -5.12 5.36 -20.89
CA THR A 119 -4.42 4.13 -21.27
C THR A 119 -4.61 3.86 -22.75
N GLY A 120 -3.49 3.71 -23.47
CA GLY A 120 -3.50 3.51 -24.93
C GLY A 120 -3.76 4.78 -25.75
N GLY A 121 -3.76 5.96 -25.11
CA GLY A 121 -3.83 7.27 -25.77
C GLY A 121 -2.61 8.14 -25.44
N ASP A 122 -2.68 9.41 -25.82
CA ASP A 122 -1.65 10.42 -25.56
C ASP A 122 -2.16 11.60 -24.70
N GLN A 123 -3.40 11.50 -24.20
CA GLN A 123 -4.05 12.52 -23.40
C GLN A 123 -3.81 12.31 -21.91
N CYS A 124 -3.56 13.41 -21.20
CA CYS A 124 -3.40 13.47 -19.75
C CYS A 124 -4.48 14.36 -19.13
N LEU A 125 -4.86 14.04 -17.90
CA LEU A 125 -5.67 14.94 -17.07
C LEU A 125 -4.87 16.22 -16.81
N ALA A 126 -5.40 17.35 -17.23
CA ALA A 126 -4.86 18.67 -17.01
C ALA A 126 -5.82 19.50 -16.16
N GLN A 127 -5.28 20.22 -15.17
CA GLN A 127 -6.04 21.24 -14.49
C GLN A 127 -6.22 22.45 -15.42
N GLY A 128 -7.45 22.70 -15.88
CA GLY A 128 -7.84 23.89 -16.62
C GLY A 128 -8.02 25.10 -15.70
N ASN A 129 -8.86 26.07 -16.09
CA ASN A 129 -9.17 27.23 -15.25
C ASN A 129 -10.40 26.97 -14.35
N ALA A 130 -10.77 27.95 -13.51
CA ALA A 130 -11.88 27.80 -12.56
C ALA A 130 -13.27 27.69 -13.24
N GLU A 131 -13.40 28.18 -14.48
CA GLU A 131 -14.65 28.15 -15.25
C GLU A 131 -14.79 26.84 -16.03
N GLU A 132 -13.68 26.34 -16.57
CA GLU A 132 -13.62 25.12 -17.37
C GLU A 132 -13.54 23.86 -16.50
N GLY A 133 -12.85 23.92 -15.35
CA GLY A 133 -12.54 22.74 -14.54
C GLY A 133 -11.33 21.96 -15.07
N THR A 134 -11.35 20.64 -14.90
CA THR A 134 -10.33 19.74 -15.47
C THR A 134 -10.68 19.34 -16.90
N GLN A 135 -9.65 19.05 -17.68
CA GLN A 135 -9.76 18.72 -19.09
C GLN A 135 -8.70 17.70 -19.51
N THR A 136 -8.89 17.06 -20.66
CA THR A 136 -7.80 16.35 -21.34
C THR A 136 -6.86 17.35 -22.00
N TRP A 137 -5.57 17.02 -22.00
CA TRP A 137 -4.59 17.70 -22.84
C TRP A 137 -3.43 16.76 -23.11
N GLN A 138 -2.84 16.84 -24.29
CA GLN A 138 -1.71 16.01 -24.70
C GLN A 138 -0.63 15.98 -23.62
N CYS A 139 -0.23 14.77 -23.21
CA CYS A 139 0.75 14.56 -22.16
C CYS A 139 2.07 15.26 -22.53
N THR A 140 2.43 16.29 -21.78
CA THR A 140 3.63 17.10 -22.03
C THR A 140 4.55 17.06 -20.81
N THR A 141 5.77 16.57 -20.98
CA THR A 141 6.79 16.59 -19.92
C THR A 141 7.06 18.03 -19.45
N GLY A 142 7.19 18.24 -18.15
CA GLY A 142 7.37 19.57 -17.54
C GLY A 142 6.09 20.42 -17.40
N ASN A 143 4.96 20.03 -17.98
CA ASN A 143 3.69 20.73 -17.75
C ASN A 143 3.15 20.45 -16.34
N THR A 144 3.33 21.41 -15.43
CA THR A 144 2.91 21.31 -14.02
C THR A 144 1.39 21.25 -13.84
N ASN A 145 0.60 21.66 -14.83
CA ASN A 145 -0.85 21.55 -14.80
C ASN A 145 -1.34 20.08 -14.95
N GLN A 146 -0.46 19.18 -15.39
CA GLN A 146 -0.77 17.75 -15.59
C GLN A 146 -0.22 16.86 -14.47
N ILE A 147 0.48 17.45 -13.50
CA ILE A 147 1.04 16.70 -12.39
C ILE A 147 -0.01 16.58 -11.29
N TRP A 148 -0.32 15.34 -10.92
CA TRP A 148 -1.26 14.99 -9.87
C TRP A 148 -0.56 14.07 -8.86
N THR A 149 -0.85 14.21 -7.58
CA THR A 149 -0.30 13.35 -6.54
C THR A 149 -1.41 12.76 -5.71
N LEU A 150 -1.19 11.54 -5.22
CA LEU A 150 -2.14 10.89 -4.35
C LEU A 150 -2.01 11.44 -2.94
N LEU A 151 -3.02 12.19 -2.52
CA LEU A 151 -3.27 12.37 -1.11
C LEU A 151 -4.22 11.28 -0.69
N THR A 152 -3.72 10.18 -0.13
CA THR A 152 -4.59 9.41 0.78
C THR A 152 -5.16 10.43 1.76
N PRO A 153 -6.49 10.57 1.93
CA PRO A 153 -7.09 11.62 2.72
C PRO A 153 -6.28 11.72 4.00
N THR A 154 -5.77 12.92 4.29
CA THR A 154 -5.36 13.23 5.65
C THR A 154 -6.54 12.81 6.48
N PRO A 155 -6.37 11.76 7.28
CA PRO A 155 -7.53 11.08 7.72
C PRO A 155 -8.14 11.94 8.82
N GLU A 156 -9.45 12.07 8.85
CA GLU A 156 -10.09 11.72 10.12
C GLU A 156 -9.52 10.32 10.38
N TYR A 157 -8.51 10.23 11.28
CA TYR A 157 -7.58 9.11 11.45
C TYR A 157 -8.28 7.84 10.97
N PRO A 158 -7.72 7.04 9.99
CA PRO A 158 -8.38 5.77 9.75
C PRO A 158 -8.49 5.18 11.15
N ASP A 159 -9.69 4.69 11.49
CA ASP A 159 -9.83 3.95 12.71
C ASP A 159 -8.86 2.78 12.55
N TYR A 160 -7.62 3.03 12.94
CA TYR A 160 -6.55 2.08 12.82
C TYR A 160 -7.03 1.05 13.82
N ASP A 161 -7.25 -0.16 13.35
CA ASP A 161 -7.42 -1.30 14.24
C ASP A 161 -6.05 -1.99 14.27
N PRO A 162 -5.17 -1.64 15.23
CA PRO A 162 -5.37 -0.85 16.46
C PRO A 162 -5.07 0.64 16.34
N PRO A 163 -5.66 1.50 17.21
CA PRO A 163 -5.60 2.96 17.06
C PRO A 163 -4.18 3.46 16.88
N PHE A 164 -4.01 4.63 16.27
CA PHE A 164 -2.67 5.18 16.19
C PHE A 164 -2.17 5.54 17.60
N GLY A 165 -1.05 4.95 17.99
CA GLY A 165 -0.42 5.13 19.29
C GLY A 165 0.59 6.28 19.29
N THR A 166 1.34 6.36 20.38
CA THR A 166 2.46 7.31 20.50
C THR A 166 3.65 6.82 19.67
N VAL A 167 4.29 7.74 18.95
CA VAL A 167 5.53 7.49 18.21
C VAL A 167 6.71 7.75 19.13
N TYR A 168 7.69 6.85 19.10
CA TYR A 168 8.94 6.98 19.82
C TYR A 168 10.09 6.86 18.84
N GLU A 169 10.93 7.90 18.77
CA GLU A 169 12.15 7.87 17.95
C GLU A 169 13.09 6.75 18.40
N ASP A 170 13.84 6.22 17.45
CA ASP A 170 14.89 5.26 17.76
C ASP A 170 16.08 5.91 18.47
N PRO A 171 16.75 5.20 19.39
CA PRO A 171 17.99 5.69 19.97
C PRO A 171 18.97 6.18 18.90
N PRO A 172 19.63 7.34 19.09
CA PRO A 172 20.62 7.84 18.14
C PRO A 172 21.83 6.89 18.04
N THR A 173 22.09 6.11 19.09
CA THR A 173 23.11 5.07 19.14
C THR A 173 22.54 3.77 19.70
N GLY A 174 23.01 2.62 19.20
CA GLY A 174 22.57 1.30 19.65
C GLY A 174 21.46 0.72 18.77
N GLY A 175 20.54 0.00 19.39
CA GLY A 175 19.48 -0.74 18.70
C GLY A 175 18.45 0.14 18.01
N LYS A 176 17.83 -0.40 16.97
CA LYS A 176 16.75 0.23 16.18
C LYS A 176 15.46 -0.58 16.28
N ARG A 177 14.32 0.08 16.14
CA ARG A 177 13.02 -0.60 16.01
C ARG A 177 12.72 -0.81 14.53
N LEU A 178 12.06 -1.92 14.23
CA LEU A 178 11.47 -2.15 12.91
C LEU A 178 9.98 -1.84 12.96
N HIS A 179 9.60 -0.75 12.32
CA HIS A 179 8.22 -0.28 12.22
C HIS A 179 7.57 -0.83 10.96
N PRO A 180 6.36 -1.42 11.02
CA PRO A 180 5.64 -1.82 9.82
C PRO A 180 5.17 -0.60 9.03
N TYR A 181 4.99 -0.76 7.72
CA TYR A 181 4.59 0.31 6.80
C TYR A 181 3.52 1.26 7.35
N ARG A 182 3.81 2.57 7.33
CA ARG A 182 2.95 3.68 7.82
C ARG A 182 2.50 3.57 9.29
N ARG A 183 3.12 2.72 10.11
CA ARG A 183 2.81 2.55 11.53
C ARG A 183 4.04 2.78 12.41
N PRO A 184 4.55 4.03 12.51
CA PRO A 184 5.71 4.38 13.34
C PRO A 184 5.41 4.24 14.85
N ASP A 185 4.14 4.19 15.21
CA ASP A 185 3.64 3.93 16.55
C ASP A 185 3.69 2.44 16.95
N LEU A 186 4.00 1.55 16.01
CA LEU A 186 4.13 0.11 16.23
C LEU A 186 5.56 -0.35 15.94
N ALA A 187 6.00 -1.41 16.61
CA ALA A 187 7.31 -1.99 16.38
C ALA A 187 7.29 -3.52 16.48
N LEU A 188 8.20 -4.15 15.74
CA LEU A 188 8.60 -5.52 16.00
C LEU A 188 9.04 -5.66 17.46
N THR A 189 8.36 -6.56 18.17
CA THR A 189 8.53 -6.78 19.61
C THR A 189 8.84 -8.25 19.85
N LEU A 190 9.82 -8.50 20.73
CA LEU A 190 10.10 -9.80 21.31
C LEU A 190 9.05 -10.11 22.38
N ASP A 191 8.01 -10.85 22.03
CA ASP A 191 6.98 -11.29 22.98
C ASP A 191 7.41 -12.56 23.72
N GLY A 192 7.20 -12.56 25.05
CA GLY A 192 7.64 -13.62 25.93
C GLY A 192 6.97 -13.53 27.30
N GLY A 193 5.79 -14.14 27.42
CA GLY A 193 5.44 -14.79 28.68
C GLY A 193 6.53 -15.79 29.08
N LEU A 194 6.83 -15.91 30.37
CA LEU A 194 7.80 -16.88 30.94
C LEU A 194 7.40 -18.34 30.53
N PRO A 195 8.29 -19.33 30.24
CA PRO A 195 9.76 -19.41 30.20
C PRO A 195 10.32 -19.99 28.84
N PRO A 196 11.55 -20.59 28.76
CA PRO A 196 12.65 -20.23 27.87
C PRO A 196 12.62 -20.82 26.44
N HIS A 197 11.48 -21.10 25.83
CA HIS A 197 11.41 -21.74 24.51
C HIS A 197 10.75 -20.79 23.50
N ALA A 198 11.57 -20.31 22.55
CA ALA A 198 11.22 -19.48 21.40
C ALA A 198 10.19 -18.36 21.68
N ARG A 199 10.71 -17.16 21.92
CA ARG A 199 9.90 -15.93 22.02
C ARG A 199 9.29 -15.62 20.65
N SER A 200 8.05 -15.19 20.59
CA SER A 200 7.42 -14.87 19.30
C SER A 200 7.89 -13.50 18.82
N ALA A 201 8.15 -13.36 17.51
CA ALA A 201 8.31 -12.04 16.90
C ALA A 201 6.93 -11.53 16.52
N VAL A 202 6.55 -10.36 17.04
CA VAL A 202 5.20 -9.82 16.88
C VAL A 202 5.23 -8.32 16.62
N ILE A 203 4.09 -7.73 16.26
CA ILE A 203 3.90 -6.28 16.21
C ILE A 203 3.10 -5.85 17.45
N ALA A 204 3.63 -4.89 18.20
CA ALA A 204 2.97 -4.25 19.34
C ALA A 204 3.23 -2.73 19.32
N TYR A 205 2.56 -1.96 20.17
CA TYR A 205 2.83 -0.52 20.30
C TYR A 205 4.27 -0.26 20.72
N SER A 206 4.90 0.69 20.05
CA SER A 206 6.22 1.20 20.39
C SER A 206 6.25 1.66 21.85
N GLN A 207 7.35 1.38 22.54
CA GLN A 207 7.58 1.74 23.93
C GLN A 207 8.58 2.90 24.00
N ALA A 208 8.40 3.78 24.99
CA ALA A 208 9.36 4.83 25.29
C ALA A 208 10.76 4.26 25.50
N THR A 209 11.80 4.91 24.96
CA THR A 209 13.17 4.38 24.95
C THR A 209 13.76 4.16 26.34
N ASP A 210 13.32 4.92 27.34
CA ASP A 210 13.68 4.79 28.76
C ASP A 210 12.75 3.83 29.54
N GLY A 211 11.73 3.28 28.88
CA GLY A 211 10.75 2.39 29.47
C GLY A 211 11.28 0.96 29.70
N PRO A 212 10.72 0.23 30.67
CA PRO A 212 11.17 -1.12 31.03
C PRO A 212 11.00 -2.16 29.90
N PHE A 213 10.15 -1.87 28.91
CA PHE A 213 9.85 -2.77 27.79
C PHE A 213 10.50 -2.34 26.47
N ALA A 214 11.19 -1.19 26.43
CA ALA A 214 11.87 -0.69 25.23
C ALA A 214 12.86 -1.71 24.67
N ALA A 215 13.58 -2.37 25.58
CA ALA A 215 14.63 -3.32 25.27
C ALA A 215 14.12 -4.54 24.45
N ALA A 216 12.83 -4.87 24.55
CA ALA A 216 12.18 -5.93 23.77
C ALA A 216 11.88 -5.52 22.32
N GLN A 217 12.08 -4.25 21.94
CA GLN A 217 11.81 -3.73 20.59
C GLN A 217 13.08 -3.26 19.87
N LEU A 218 14.21 -3.23 20.58
CA LEU A 218 15.48 -2.76 20.04
C LEU A 218 16.27 -3.93 19.45
N LEU A 219 16.60 -3.80 18.17
CA LEU A 219 17.34 -4.78 17.38
C LEU A 219 18.69 -4.21 16.97
N ASN A 220 19.72 -5.05 17.02
CA ASN A 220 21.01 -4.73 16.39
C ASN A 220 20.86 -4.93 14.88
N LEU A 221 20.56 -3.84 14.19
CA LEU A 221 20.22 -3.81 12.77
C LEU A 221 21.05 -2.77 12.02
N THR A 222 21.56 -3.17 10.86
CA THR A 222 22.29 -2.33 9.91
C THR A 222 21.88 -2.73 8.49
N ILE A 223 21.83 -1.81 7.53
CA ILE A 223 21.64 -2.17 6.12
C ILE A 223 22.79 -3.10 5.68
N GLY A 224 22.47 -4.19 4.99
CA GLY A 224 23.45 -5.18 4.56
C GLY A 224 22.85 -6.54 4.21
N THR A 225 23.72 -7.50 3.91
CA THR A 225 23.37 -8.88 3.54
C THR A 225 23.96 -9.87 4.53
N ASP A 226 23.41 -11.08 4.57
CA ASP A 226 23.85 -12.15 5.49
C ASP A 226 23.90 -11.68 6.96
N LEU A 227 22.93 -10.88 7.38
CA LEU A 227 22.88 -10.30 8.71
C LEU A 227 22.30 -11.30 9.70
N ARG A 228 22.80 -11.22 10.93
CA ARG A 228 22.19 -11.86 12.09
C ARG A 228 21.56 -10.77 12.93
N ILE A 229 20.23 -10.71 12.92
CA ILE A 229 19.48 -9.67 13.62
C ILE A 229 19.24 -10.13 15.05
N SER A 230 20.03 -9.60 15.99
CA SER A 230 19.90 -9.92 17.41
C SER A 230 19.08 -8.88 18.14
N SER A 231 18.49 -9.25 19.28
CA SER A 231 18.04 -8.24 20.24
C SER A 231 19.24 -7.42 20.73
N SER A 232 19.03 -6.13 20.95
CA SER A 232 20.02 -5.26 21.61
C SER A 232 20.07 -5.48 23.12
N PHE A 233 19.00 -6.02 23.72
CA PHE A 233 18.93 -6.36 25.13
C PHE A 233 19.64 -7.69 25.43
N ASP A 234 19.34 -8.71 24.64
CA ASP A 234 19.97 -10.03 24.73
C ASP A 234 20.54 -10.42 23.35
N PRO A 235 21.83 -10.11 23.09
CA PRO A 235 22.45 -10.38 21.80
C PRO A 235 22.64 -11.88 21.51
N THR A 236 22.31 -12.76 22.46
CA THR A 236 22.31 -14.21 22.24
C THR A 236 21.00 -14.70 21.60
N THR A 237 19.98 -13.84 21.53
CA THR A 237 18.70 -14.10 20.86
C THR A 237 18.59 -13.37 19.53
N CYS A 238 18.15 -14.10 18.50
CA CYS A 238 18.12 -13.63 17.12
C CYS A 238 16.78 -13.94 16.44
N LEU A 239 16.38 -13.03 15.55
CA LEU A 239 15.22 -13.20 14.67
C LEU A 239 15.46 -14.38 13.73
N ASP A 240 14.54 -15.32 13.76
CA ASP A 240 14.60 -16.59 13.06
C ASP A 240 13.23 -16.94 12.45
N ALA A 241 13.25 -17.73 11.39
CA ALA A 241 12.06 -18.31 10.75
C ALA A 241 12.05 -19.86 10.84
N GLY A 242 13.00 -20.45 11.57
CA GLY A 242 13.17 -21.89 11.70
C GLY A 242 13.99 -22.50 10.57
N TYR A 243 14.15 -23.83 10.62
CA TYR A 243 14.93 -24.57 9.63
C TYR A 243 14.15 -24.74 8.32
N ARG A 244 14.72 -24.26 7.21
CA ARG A 244 14.16 -24.34 5.83
C ARG A 244 12.70 -23.84 5.77
N PRO A 245 12.45 -22.57 6.10
CA PRO A 245 11.10 -22.04 6.16
C PRO A 245 10.45 -22.03 4.77
N GLY A 246 9.13 -22.12 4.77
CA GLY A 246 8.26 -21.85 3.62
C GLY A 246 7.24 -20.77 3.97
N ASN A 247 6.35 -20.45 3.03
CA ASN A 247 5.28 -19.48 3.25
C ASN A 247 4.46 -19.80 4.51
N GLY A 248 4.30 -18.80 5.37
CA GLY A 248 3.56 -18.89 6.62
C GLY A 248 4.38 -19.40 7.81
N ALA A 249 5.67 -19.70 7.64
CA ALA A 249 6.54 -20.04 8.76
C ALA A 249 6.64 -18.85 9.72
N ILE A 250 6.38 -19.09 11.01
CA ILE A 250 6.30 -18.03 12.03
C ILE A 250 7.70 -17.51 12.36
N ALA A 251 7.84 -16.18 12.37
CA ALA A 251 9.05 -15.52 12.83
C ALA A 251 9.12 -15.51 14.36
N ARG A 252 10.31 -15.80 14.90
CA ARG A 252 10.55 -16.01 16.33
C ARG A 252 11.91 -15.48 16.71
N PHE A 253 12.14 -15.30 18.01
CA PHE A 253 13.46 -15.12 18.58
C PHE A 253 13.93 -16.41 19.23
N THR A 254 15.07 -16.90 18.76
CA THR A 254 15.73 -18.12 19.24
C THR A 254 17.21 -17.86 19.49
N GLY A 255 17.94 -18.86 19.98
CA GLY A 255 19.39 -18.77 20.09
C GLY A 255 20.06 -18.53 18.74
N CYS A 256 21.00 -17.59 18.68
CA CYS A 256 21.63 -17.17 17.43
C CYS A 256 22.42 -18.25 16.67
N GLY A 257 22.77 -19.37 17.33
CA GLY A 257 23.60 -20.45 16.78
C GLY A 257 22.99 -21.24 15.61
N GLY A 258 21.73 -21.00 15.27
CA GLY A 258 21.07 -21.60 14.10
C GLY A 258 19.97 -20.72 13.50
N ALA A 259 19.91 -19.45 13.89
CA ALA A 259 18.91 -18.52 13.40
C ALA A 259 19.11 -18.19 11.92
N ALA A 260 18.00 -17.87 11.23
CA ALA A 260 18.00 -17.36 9.87
C ALA A 260 18.95 -16.16 9.69
N ARG A 261 19.49 -16.04 8.48
CA ARG A 261 20.27 -14.89 8.03
C ARG A 261 19.41 -14.02 7.14
N TRP A 262 19.57 -12.71 7.26
CA TRP A 262 18.69 -11.73 6.66
C TRP A 262 19.46 -10.71 5.82
N ASP A 263 18.89 -10.32 4.68
CA ASP A 263 19.29 -9.16 3.91
C ASP A 263 18.32 -8.03 4.27
N TRP A 264 18.86 -6.90 4.71
CA TRP A 264 18.12 -5.68 5.04
C TRP A 264 18.57 -4.56 4.11
N ASP A 265 17.65 -4.02 3.32
CA ASP A 265 17.93 -2.94 2.37
C ASP A 265 17.45 -1.56 2.86
N GLY A 266 16.78 -1.50 4.02
CA GLY A 266 16.15 -0.30 4.54
C GLY A 266 14.62 -0.31 4.41
N GLU A 267 14.06 -1.27 3.67
CA GLU A 267 12.64 -1.41 3.42
C GLU A 267 12.13 -2.84 3.66
N LYS A 268 12.84 -3.88 3.19
CA LYS A 268 12.45 -5.28 3.33
C LYS A 268 13.52 -6.11 4.01
N LEU A 269 13.06 -7.02 4.87
CA LEU A 269 13.90 -8.08 5.46
C LEU A 269 13.69 -9.38 4.70
N ARG A 270 14.66 -9.77 3.88
CA ARG A 270 14.63 -11.01 3.11
C ARG A 270 15.54 -12.07 3.75
N ILE A 271 15.14 -13.32 3.80
CA ILE A 271 16.05 -14.41 4.19
C ILE A 271 17.15 -14.53 3.12
N THR A 272 18.41 -14.47 3.55
CA THR A 272 19.57 -14.56 2.66
C THR A 272 19.53 -15.85 1.85
N ASN A 273 19.78 -15.75 0.54
CA ASN A 273 19.68 -16.85 -0.43
C ASN A 273 18.28 -17.48 -0.58
N SER A 274 17.22 -16.72 -0.28
CA SER A 274 15.83 -17.13 -0.44
C SER A 274 14.99 -16.00 -1.05
N ASN A 275 13.80 -16.33 -1.55
CA ASN A 275 12.78 -15.33 -1.93
C ASN A 275 11.74 -15.13 -0.81
N LEU A 276 12.07 -15.42 0.45
CA LEU A 276 11.16 -15.24 1.57
C LEU A 276 11.48 -13.94 2.30
N CYS A 277 10.47 -13.10 2.49
CA CYS A 277 10.51 -11.84 3.22
C CYS A 277 9.79 -11.98 4.57
N LEU A 278 10.24 -11.23 5.57
CA LEU A 278 9.48 -11.00 6.79
C LEU A 278 8.15 -10.33 6.43
N ASP A 279 7.07 -10.81 7.02
CA ASP A 279 5.71 -10.46 6.63
C ASP A 279 4.81 -10.33 7.86
N VAL A 280 4.06 -9.24 7.94
CA VAL A 280 2.99 -9.05 8.92
C VAL A 280 1.78 -9.89 8.50
N ARG A 281 1.47 -10.93 9.29
CA ARG A 281 0.38 -11.86 8.98
C ARG A 281 -0.98 -11.16 9.03
N ALA A 282 -1.57 -10.90 7.87
CA ALA A 282 -2.83 -10.16 7.72
C ALA A 282 -3.97 -10.71 8.60
N GLU A 283 -4.15 -12.03 8.59
CA GLU A 283 -5.21 -12.77 9.30
C GLU A 283 -4.97 -12.94 10.82
N SER A 284 -3.88 -12.39 11.37
CA SER A 284 -3.63 -12.51 12.81
C SER A 284 -4.54 -11.57 13.62
N THR A 285 -5.10 -12.09 14.72
CA THR A 285 -5.95 -11.36 15.66
C THR A 285 -5.15 -10.85 16.85
N ARG A 286 -5.67 -9.82 17.55
CA ARG A 286 -5.04 -9.31 18.78
C ARG A 286 -5.06 -10.36 19.90
N LEU A 287 -3.96 -10.52 20.61
CA LEU A 287 -3.83 -11.41 21.78
C LEU A 287 -2.91 -10.76 22.83
N ASN A 288 -3.36 -10.54 24.07
CA ASN A 288 -2.49 -10.09 25.18
C ASN A 288 -1.53 -8.94 24.79
N GLU A 289 -2.06 -7.81 24.31
CA GLU A 289 -1.31 -6.62 23.81
C GLU A 289 -0.55 -6.82 22.49
N ILE A 290 -0.44 -8.05 22.00
CA ILE A 290 0.06 -8.36 20.66
C ILE A 290 -1.00 -7.95 19.64
N LEU A 291 -0.58 -7.19 18.63
CA LEU A 291 -1.48 -6.69 17.59
C LEU A 291 -1.51 -7.61 16.38
N LYS A 292 -0.33 -8.03 15.91
CA LYS A 292 -0.16 -8.93 14.76
C LYS A 292 1.03 -9.87 14.98
N GLN A 293 0.93 -11.07 14.41
CA GLN A 293 2.05 -12.02 14.36
C GLN A 293 2.90 -11.77 13.11
N LEU A 294 4.20 -12.03 13.22
CA LEU A 294 5.10 -12.05 12.08
C LEU A 294 5.28 -13.48 11.55
N GLN A 295 5.38 -13.58 10.25
CA GLN A 295 5.70 -14.80 9.51
C GLN A 295 6.75 -14.48 8.45
N VAL A 296 7.15 -15.49 7.69
CA VAL A 296 7.81 -15.27 6.40
C VAL A 296 6.93 -15.73 5.26
N TRP A 297 7.02 -15.02 4.14
CA TRP A 297 6.26 -15.31 2.94
C TRP A 297 7.08 -14.92 1.72
N GLU A 298 6.75 -15.46 0.55
CA GLU A 298 7.39 -15.05 -0.71
C GLU A 298 7.37 -13.53 -0.87
N CYS A 299 8.50 -12.95 -1.26
CA CYS A 299 8.66 -11.52 -1.44
C CYS A 299 7.83 -11.05 -2.64
N PHE A 300 7.05 -10.00 -2.45
CA PHE A 300 6.29 -9.34 -3.51
C PHE A 300 6.60 -7.85 -3.54
N GLU A 301 6.74 -7.30 -4.75
CA GLU A 301 6.88 -5.85 -4.91
C GLU A 301 5.57 -5.12 -4.61
N GLY A 302 5.66 -4.04 -3.84
CA GLY A 302 4.52 -3.26 -3.36
C GLY A 302 3.66 -3.92 -2.26
N ASN A 303 4.07 -5.09 -1.73
CA ASN A 303 3.44 -5.69 -0.57
C ASN A 303 3.88 -4.99 0.72
N VAL A 304 3.04 -4.06 1.17
CA VAL A 304 3.28 -3.25 2.38
C VAL A 304 3.31 -4.03 3.68
N ASN A 305 2.83 -5.28 3.71
CA ASN A 305 3.00 -6.14 4.88
C ASN A 305 4.44 -6.65 5.04
N GLN A 306 5.26 -6.49 3.99
CA GLN A 306 6.67 -6.88 3.95
C GLN A 306 7.60 -5.65 4.00
N GLU A 307 7.02 -4.46 4.05
CA GLU A 307 7.73 -3.19 4.12
C GLU A 307 7.81 -2.73 5.59
N PHE A 308 9.03 -2.40 6.00
CA PHE A 308 9.39 -1.91 7.31
C PHE A 308 10.28 -0.67 7.18
N PHE A 309 10.43 0.08 8.26
CA PHE A 309 11.38 1.19 8.33
C PHE A 309 11.90 1.36 9.76
N THR A 310 13.01 2.08 9.89
CA THR A 310 13.55 2.56 11.17
C THR A 310 13.31 4.05 11.30
N LEU A 311 13.22 4.56 12.53
CA LEU A 311 13.18 6.00 12.79
C LEU A 311 14.58 6.56 13.05
N GLY A 312 14.78 7.86 12.82
CA GLY A 312 16.11 8.49 12.77
C GLY A 312 16.15 9.83 13.47
#